data_AF-A0A552US67-F1
#
_entry.id   AF-A0A552US67-F1
#
_cell.length_a   1.000
_cell.length_b   1.000
_cell.length_c   1.000
_cell.angle_alpha   90.00
_cell.angle_beta   90.00
_cell.angle_gamma   90.00
#
_symmetry.space_group_name_H-M   'P 1'
#
loop_
_entity.id
_entity.type
_entity.pdbx_description
1 polymer ?
#
loop_
_entity_poly.entity_id
_entity_poly.type
_entity_poly.pdbx_seq_one_letter_code
_entity_poly.pdbx_strand_id
1 'polypeptide(L)'
;MAILTKLRSATLIEALVATVLIVVVFIVASLVLNNLLFNSFSRNTHAIENRLFELEYSAQHNTIQLPYSEEFKNWHVELIKQEYQGKQWLKIMAVKNDNKNEITRNRLCTLQN
;
A
#
# COMPACT_ATOMS: atom_id res chain seq x y z
N MET A 1 -53.08 8.50 -44.61
CA MET A 1 -53.48 8.42 -43.18
C MET A 1 -52.20 8.41 -42.36
N ALA A 2 -51.84 9.54 -41.75
CA ALA A 2 -50.61 9.65 -40.96
C ALA A 2 -51.01 9.75 -39.49
N ILE A 3 -50.64 8.75 -38.70
CA ILE A 3 -50.91 8.71 -37.27
C ILE A 3 -49.77 9.48 -36.59
N LEU A 4 -50.01 10.72 -36.19
CA LEU A 4 -49.12 11.44 -35.28
C LEU A 4 -49.46 11.01 -33.85
N THR A 5 -48.76 10.00 -33.34
CA THR A 5 -48.88 9.60 -31.93
C THR A 5 -48.19 10.65 -31.05
N LYS A 6 -48.97 11.38 -30.26
CA LYS A 6 -48.47 12.36 -29.30
C LYS A 6 -47.77 11.61 -28.15
N LEU A 7 -46.45 11.45 -28.24
CA LEU A 7 -45.63 11.00 -27.12
C LEU A 7 -45.80 12.03 -25.99
N ARG A 8 -46.19 11.59 -24.78
CA ARG A 8 -46.27 12.48 -23.62
C ARG A 8 -44.86 13.00 -23.34
N SER A 9 -44.62 14.30 -23.58
CA SER A 9 -43.32 14.96 -23.33
C SER A 9 -42.77 14.73 -21.92
N ALA A 10 -43.64 14.41 -20.95
CA ALA A 10 -43.28 14.01 -19.60
C ALA A 10 -42.26 12.85 -19.56
N THR A 11 -42.39 11.85 -20.43
CA THR A 11 -41.51 10.66 -20.43
C THR A 11 -40.12 10.96 -20.99
N LEU A 12 -39.97 11.96 -21.87
CA LEU A 12 -38.67 12.34 -22.44
C LEU A 12 -37.83 13.12 -21.41
N ILE A 13 -38.47 14.01 -20.65
CA ILE A 13 -37.82 14.76 -19.56
C ILE A 13 -37.40 13.81 -18.45
N GLU A 14 -38.25 12.84 -18.09
CA GLU A 14 -37.92 11.80 -17.11
C GLU A 14 -36.69 10.99 -17.52
N ALA A 15 -36.64 10.53 -18.78
CA ALA A 15 -35.50 9.80 -19.31
C ALA A 15 -34.22 10.67 -19.33
N LEU A 16 -34.33 11.96 -19.69
CA LEU A 16 -33.20 12.89 -19.68
C LEU A 16 -32.67 13.06 -18.25
N VAL A 17 -33.53 13.34 -17.28
CA VAL A 17 -33.13 13.53 -15.87
C VAL A 17 -32.46 12.26 -15.34
N ALA A 18 -33.01 11.08 -15.63
CA ALA A 18 -32.42 9.80 -15.25
C ALA A 18 -31.01 9.62 -15.83
N THR A 19 -30.80 9.93 -17.12
CA THR A 19 -29.47 9.83 -17.74
C THR A 19 -28.47 10.79 -17.12
N VAL A 20 -28.87 12.02 -16.79
CA VAL A 20 -28.00 12.99 -16.11
C VAL A 20 -27.61 12.47 -14.72
N LEU A 21 -28.56 11.93 -13.95
CA LEU A 21 -28.28 11.35 -12.65
C LEU A 21 -27.30 10.18 -12.73
N ILE A 22 -27.47 9.28 -13.72
CA ILE A 22 -26.54 8.17 -13.94
C ILE A 22 -25.12 8.71 -14.23
N VAL A 23 -24.98 9.71 -15.10
CA VAL A 23 -23.68 10.30 -15.42
C VAL A 23 -23.02 10.92 -14.18
N VAL A 24 -23.78 11.65 -13.36
CA VAL A 24 -23.27 12.24 -12.10
C VAL A 24 -22.77 11.15 -11.16
N VAL A 25 -23.55 10.07 -10.97
CA VAL A 25 -23.16 8.95 -10.11
C VAL A 25 -21.89 8.28 -10.61
N PHE A 26 -21.76 8.07 -11.93
CA PHE A 26 -20.55 7.50 -12.52
C PHE A 26 -19.32 8.38 -12.27
N ILE A 27 -19.44 9.70 -12.44
CA ILE A 27 -18.34 10.64 -12.19
C ILE A 27 -17.90 10.56 -10.72
N VAL A 28 -18.85 10.58 -9.77
CA VAL A 28 -18.55 10.46 -8.33
C VAL A 28 -17.89 9.11 -8.04
N ALA A 29 -18.41 8.01 -8.58
CA ALA A 29 -17.84 6.68 -8.39
C ALA A 29 -16.41 6.58 -8.94
N SER A 30 -16.13 7.14 -10.14
CA SER A 30 -14.78 7.18 -10.72
C SER A 30 -13.81 8.00 -9.87
N LEU A 31 -14.24 9.14 -9.33
CA LEU A 31 -13.43 9.96 -8.43
C LEU A 31 -13.12 9.22 -7.12
N VAL A 32 -14.11 8.56 -6.53
CA VAL A 32 -13.92 7.73 -5.33
C VAL A 32 -12.95 6.60 -5.62
N LEU A 33 -13.15 5.85 -6.71
CA LEU A 33 -12.27 4.75 -7.09
C LEU A 33 -10.84 5.20 -7.34
N ASN A 34 -10.64 6.32 -8.04
CA ASN A 34 -9.31 6.87 -8.29
C ASN A 34 -8.58 7.20 -6.98
N ASN A 35 -9.28 7.84 -6.03
CA ASN A 35 -8.73 8.12 -4.71
C ASN A 35 -8.40 6.84 -3.92
N LEU A 36 -9.26 5.82 -3.97
CA LEU A 36 -9.00 4.55 -3.31
C LEU A 36 -7.78 3.83 -3.90
N LEU A 37 -7.66 3.79 -5.24
CA LEU A 37 -6.53 3.21 -5.92
C LEU A 37 -5.22 3.95 -5.60
N PHE A 38 -5.22 5.28 -5.70
CA PHE A 38 -4.05 6.09 -5.38
C PHE A 38 -3.57 5.87 -3.93
N ASN A 39 -4.49 5.88 -2.98
CA ASN A 39 -4.16 5.65 -1.57
C ASN A 39 -3.67 4.21 -1.32
N SER A 40 -4.25 3.22 -2.00
CA SER A 40 -3.82 1.83 -1.92
C SER A 40 -2.39 1.64 -2.45
N PHE A 41 -2.07 2.21 -3.62
CA PHE A 41 -0.72 2.14 -4.19
C PHE A 41 0.32 2.90 -3.35
N SER A 42 -0.03 4.09 -2.85
CA SER A 42 0.88 4.90 -2.02
C SER A 42 1.22 4.24 -0.67
N ARG A 43 0.27 3.47 -0.12
CA ARG A 43 0.42 2.71 1.14
C ARG A 43 0.89 1.28 0.96
N ASN A 44 1.13 0.81 -0.27
CA ASN A 44 1.56 -0.57 -0.49
C ASN A 44 2.98 -0.79 0.07
N THR A 45 3.06 -1.33 1.29
CA THR A 45 4.30 -1.71 1.98
C THR A 45 4.70 -3.15 1.71
N HIS A 46 3.95 -3.92 0.91
CA HIS A 46 4.23 -5.34 0.70
C HIS A 46 5.62 -5.58 0.10
N ALA A 47 6.10 -4.70 -0.79
CA ALA A 47 7.43 -4.85 -1.37
C ALA A 47 8.55 -4.67 -0.33
N ILE A 48 8.40 -3.74 0.62
CA ILE A 48 9.40 -3.53 1.68
C ILE A 48 9.27 -4.60 2.78
N GLU A 49 8.05 -5.06 3.07
CA GLU A 49 7.81 -6.15 4.02
C GLU A 49 8.43 -7.46 3.54
N ASN A 50 8.23 -7.83 2.27
CA ASN A 50 8.87 -9.00 1.68
C ASN A 50 10.39 -8.90 1.75
N ARG A 51 10.95 -7.74 1.42
CA ARG A 51 12.39 -7.51 1.51
C ARG A 51 12.90 -7.64 2.95
N LEU A 52 12.12 -7.15 3.92
CA LEU A 52 12.43 -7.29 5.33
C LEU A 52 12.50 -8.75 5.77
N PHE A 53 11.56 -9.57 5.30
CA PHE A 53 11.54 -11.01 5.58
C PHE A 53 12.75 -11.73 4.97
N GLU A 54 13.16 -11.37 3.75
CA GLU A 54 14.37 -11.92 3.13
C GLU A 54 15.64 -11.57 3.91
N LEU A 55 15.75 -10.32 4.38
CA LEU A 55 16.89 -9.86 5.19
C LEU A 55 16.89 -10.52 6.57
N GLU A 56 15.73 -10.68 7.20
CA GLU A 56 15.59 -11.40 8.46
C GLU A 56 16.05 -12.85 8.32
N TYR A 57 15.61 -13.55 7.27
CA TYR A 57 16.03 -14.92 6.97
C TYR A 57 17.55 -15.00 6.74
N SER A 58 18.09 -14.08 5.94
CA SER A 58 19.52 -14.02 5.62
C SER A 58 20.38 -13.72 6.86
N ALA A 59 19.88 -12.87 7.77
CA ALA A 59 20.54 -12.56 9.04
C ALA A 59 20.58 -13.76 9.98
N GLN A 60 19.51 -14.58 10.03
CA GLN A 60 19.46 -15.79 10.85
C GLN A 60 20.40 -16.88 10.33
N HIS A 61 20.57 -16.99 9.01
CA HIS A 61 21.44 -18.00 8.37
C HIS A 61 22.88 -17.48 8.16
N ASN A 62 23.27 -16.39 8.83
CA ASN A 62 24.58 -15.74 8.71
C ASN A 62 25.03 -15.48 7.26
N THR A 63 24.08 -15.35 6.33
CA THR A 63 24.36 -15.09 4.90
C THR A 63 24.69 -13.62 4.66
N ILE A 64 24.28 -12.74 5.58
CA ILE A 64 24.65 -11.32 5.61
C ILE A 64 25.42 -11.00 6.89
N GLN A 65 26.48 -10.21 6.76
CA GLN A 65 27.24 -9.70 7.89
C GLN A 65 26.52 -8.49 8.48
N LEU A 66 26.40 -8.46 9.80
CA LEU A 66 25.74 -7.37 10.54
C LEU A 66 26.82 -6.51 11.22
N PRO A 67 26.68 -5.17 11.28
CA PRO A 67 25.52 -4.39 10.83
C PRO A 67 25.43 -4.29 9.30
N TYR A 68 24.20 -4.26 8.78
CA TYR A 68 23.91 -4.19 7.35
C TYR A 68 22.97 -3.01 7.07
N SER A 69 23.25 -2.24 6.03
CA SER A 69 22.41 -1.14 5.58
C SER A 69 22.22 -1.24 4.06
N GLU A 70 21.00 -1.02 3.60
CA GLU A 70 20.68 -0.94 2.18
C GLU A 70 19.63 0.13 1.86
N GLU A 71 19.73 0.68 0.65
CA GLU A 71 18.70 1.51 0.05
C GLU A 71 17.82 0.64 -0.84
N PHE A 72 16.61 0.34 -0.39
CA PHE A 72 15.64 -0.42 -1.18
C PHE A 72 14.50 0.49 -1.66
N LYS A 73 14.57 0.88 -2.93
CA LYS A 73 13.63 1.81 -3.58
C LYS A 73 13.62 3.18 -2.89
N ASN A 74 12.58 3.47 -2.10
CA ASN A 74 12.43 4.71 -1.33
C ASN A 74 12.54 4.46 0.18
N TRP A 75 13.14 3.35 0.58
CA TRP A 75 13.29 2.95 1.97
C TRP A 75 14.77 2.73 2.30
N HIS A 76 15.22 3.41 3.35
CA HIS A 76 16.49 3.12 4.00
C HIS A 76 16.27 2.00 5.01
N VAL A 77 16.95 0.87 4.82
CA VAL A 77 16.84 -0.30 5.70
C VAL A 77 18.14 -0.48 6.46
N GLU A 78 18.04 -0.66 7.77
CA GLU A 78 19.18 -0.86 8.67
C GLU A 78 18.93 -2.07 9.58
N LEU A 79 19.91 -2.97 9.65
CA LEU A 79 19.91 -4.15 10.51
C LEU A 79 21.05 -4.06 11.50
N ILE A 80 20.72 -4.08 12.79
CA ILE A 80 21.67 -3.98 13.90
C ILE A 80 21.46 -5.16 14.85
N LYS A 81 22.55 -5.84 15.21
CA LYS A 81 22.54 -6.79 16.34
C LYS A 81 22.61 -6.00 17.64
N GLN A 82 21.64 -6.19 18.53
CA GLN A 82 21.66 -5.64 19.88
C GLN A 82 21.73 -6.79 20.89
N GLU A 83 22.68 -6.73 21.80
CA GLU A 83 22.77 -7.67 22.91
C GLU A 83 22.15 -7.03 24.14
N TYR A 84 21.15 -7.69 24.72
CA TYR A 84 20.52 -7.24 25.96
C TYR A 84 20.37 -8.42 26.91
N GLN A 85 21.02 -8.31 28.08
CA GLN A 85 21.01 -9.32 29.15
C GLN A 85 21.37 -10.75 28.68
N GLY A 86 22.44 -10.88 27.87
CA GLY A 86 22.94 -12.18 27.39
C GLY A 86 22.04 -12.86 26.34
N LYS A 87 21.04 -12.16 25.80
CA LYS A 87 20.24 -12.59 24.65
C LYS A 87 20.53 -11.67 23.47
N GLN A 88 20.71 -12.27 22.29
CA GLN A 88 20.95 -11.55 21.04
C GLN A 88 19.61 -11.20 20.39
N TRP A 89 19.42 -9.92 20.05
CA TRP A 89 18.25 -9.39 19.38
C TRP A 89 18.66 -8.82 18.03
N LEU A 90 17.80 -9.01 17.02
CA LEU A 90 17.96 -8.36 15.73
C LEU A 90 16.96 -7.22 15.66
N LYS A 91 17.49 -6.00 15.59
CA LYS A 91 16.71 -4.80 15.34
C LYS A 91 16.75 -4.53 13.84
N ILE A 92 15.58 -4.57 13.21
CA ILE A 92 15.42 -4.26 11.79
C ILE A 92 14.59 -2.98 11.69
N MET A 93 15.19 -1.95 11.10
CA MET A 93 14.56 -0.65 10.90
C MET A 93 14.42 -0.38 9.41
N ALA A 94 13.24 0.05 8.98
CA ALA A 94 13.01 0.53 7.62
C ALA A 94 12.36 1.91 7.70
N VAL A 95 13.04 2.93 7.16
CA VAL A 95 12.60 4.33 7.17
C VAL A 95 12.31 4.75 5.73
N LYS A 96 11.08 5.22 5.45
CA LYS A 96 10.72 5.74 4.13
C LYS A 96 11.33 7.13 3.95
N ASN A 97 12.02 7.36 2.84
CA ASN A 97 12.77 8.59 2.58
C ASN A 97 11.87 9.80 2.26
N ASP A 98 10.65 9.54 1.77
CA ASP A 98 9.74 10.57 1.23
C ASP A 98 8.70 11.10 2.25
N ASN A 99 8.34 10.25 3.21
CA ASN A 99 7.34 10.56 4.22
C ASN A 99 7.83 9.90 5.50
N LYS A 100 7.77 10.56 6.66
CA LYS A 100 8.33 10.08 7.96
C LYS A 100 7.60 8.85 8.54
N ASN A 101 7.22 7.91 7.68
CA ASN A 101 6.65 6.64 8.04
C ASN A 101 7.81 5.69 8.34
N GLU A 102 7.99 5.39 9.63
CA GLU A 102 9.00 4.46 10.12
C GLU A 102 8.34 3.12 10.43
N ILE A 103 8.89 2.04 9.89
CA ILE A 103 8.51 0.68 10.27
C ILE A 103 9.67 0.12 11.10
N THR A 104 9.46 0.02 12.41
CA THR A 104 10.41 -0.61 13.33
C THR A 104 9.92 -2.01 13.66
N ARG A 105 10.75 -3.04 13.40
CA ARG A 105 10.49 -4.40 13.87
C ARG A 105 11.64 -4.88 14.74
N ASN A 106 11.29 -5.27 15.96
CA ASN A 106 12.20 -5.92 16.89
C ASN A 106 11.84 -7.41 16.96
N ARG A 107 12.79 -8.29 16.70
CA ARG A 107 12.62 -9.74 16.82
C ARG A 107 13.74 -10.35 17.66
N LEU A 108 13.35 -11.32 18.48
CA LEU A 108 14.27 -12.22 19.17
C LEU A 108 14.98 -13.05 18.10
N CYS A 109 16.29 -12.89 17.94
CA CYS A 109 17.06 -13.82 17.12
C CYS A 109 17.63 -14.90 18.02
N THR A 110 17.07 -16.10 17.95
CA THR A 110 17.83 -17.30 18.29
C THR A 110 18.83 -17.51 17.17
N LEU A 111 20.02 -16.94 17.30
CA LEU A 111 21.13 -17.25 16.41
C LEU A 111 21.42 -18.75 16.59
N GLN A 112 21.10 -19.52 15.57
CA GLN A 112 21.39 -20.94 15.57
C GLN A 112 22.90 -21.08 15.40
N ASN A 113 23.53 -21.47 16.51
CA ASN A 113 24.97 -21.67 16.65
C ASN A 113 25.41 -22.91 15.86
#